data_AF-A0A6G3Y1L5-F1
#
_entry.id   AF-A0A6G3Y1L5-F1
#
_cell.length_a   1.000
_cell.length_b   1.000
_cell.length_c   1.000
_cell.angle_alpha   90.00
_cell.angle_beta   90.00
_cell.angle_gamma   90.00
#
_symmetry.space_group_name_H-M   'P 1'
#
loop_
_entity.id
_entity.type
_entity.pdbx_description
1 polymer ?
#
loop_
_entity_poly.entity_id
_entity_poly.type
_entity_poly.pdbx_seq_one_letter_code
_entity_poly.pdbx_strand_id
1 'polypeptide(L)'
;MSATGLTEITAKDLRDALEGVLVPRLATLVGERSAGHCMRVTEVEAHLAAPLVRRLRGALGPAATVCLLGTAEDLNPDRPFHDVTVTSTKLVELRNRTEGEGVLPGPLLVFVPPGTRVSAEDS
;
A
#
# COMPACT_ATOMS: atom_id res chain seq x y z
N MET A 1 21.79 37.90 -2.04
CA MET A 1 21.05 37.00 -2.94
C MET A 1 21.86 35.72 -3.06
N SER A 2 21.59 34.72 -2.23
CA SER A 2 22.32 33.45 -2.29
C SER A 2 21.82 32.67 -3.50
N ALA A 3 22.69 32.49 -4.50
CA ALA A 3 22.44 31.59 -5.60
C ALA A 3 22.43 30.17 -5.07
N THR A 4 21.26 29.52 -5.06
CA THR A 4 21.16 28.09 -4.76
C THR A 4 21.84 27.33 -5.90
N GLY A 5 23.00 26.74 -5.63
CA GLY A 5 23.72 25.92 -6.60
C GLY A 5 22.94 24.64 -6.94
N LEU A 6 23.40 23.93 -7.97
CA LEU A 6 22.90 22.60 -8.29
C LEU A 6 23.05 21.70 -7.06
N THR A 7 21.95 21.11 -6.62
CA THR A 7 21.91 20.20 -5.46
C THR A 7 21.70 18.78 -5.98
N GLU A 8 22.48 17.83 -5.46
CA GLU A 8 22.33 16.41 -5.80
C GLU A 8 20.99 15.88 -5.29
N ILE A 9 20.28 15.14 -6.14
CA ILE A 9 19.01 14.51 -5.80
C ILE A 9 19.28 13.22 -5.03
N THR A 10 18.74 13.12 -3.82
CA THR A 10 18.83 11.89 -3.03
C THR A 10 17.69 10.92 -3.37
N ALA A 11 17.86 9.64 -3.02
CA ALA A 11 16.79 8.65 -3.12
C ALA A 11 15.56 9.00 -2.25
N LYS A 12 15.72 9.85 -1.23
CA LYS A 12 14.62 10.38 -0.44
C LYS A 12 13.84 11.43 -1.22
N ASP A 13 14.53 12.38 -1.85
CA ASP A 13 13.89 13.44 -2.65
C ASP A 13 13.07 12.85 -3.80
N LEU A 14 13.59 11.80 -4.45
CA LEU A 14 12.86 11.08 -5.49
C LEU A 14 11.59 10.42 -4.94
N ARG A 15 11.66 9.75 -3.78
CA ARG A 15 10.48 9.12 -3.16
C ARG A 15 9.45 10.15 -2.72
N ASP A 16 9.88 11.24 -2.11
CA ASP A 16 8.99 12.33 -1.69
C ASP A 16 8.27 12.94 -2.91
N ALA A 17 8.97 13.12 -4.03
CA ALA A 17 8.38 13.58 -5.28
C ALA A 17 7.37 12.58 -5.87
N LEU A 18 7.72 11.28 -5.87
CA LEU A 18 6.81 10.22 -6.32
C LEU A 18 5.56 10.14 -5.45
N GLU A 19 5.69 10.23 -4.12
CA GLU A 19 4.54 10.28 -3.21
C GLU A 19 3.59 11.44 -3.55
N GLY A 20 4.14 12.62 -3.81
CA GLY A 20 3.37 13.81 -4.18
C GLY A 20 2.51 13.61 -5.43
N VAL A 21 2.95 12.76 -6.37
CA VAL A 21 2.21 12.45 -7.61
C VAL A 21 1.28 11.24 -7.43
N LEU A 22 1.76 10.19 -6.77
CA LEU A 22 1.07 8.90 -6.71
C LEU A 22 -0.12 8.91 -5.75
N VAL A 23 0.00 9.57 -4.59
CA VAL A 23 -1.08 9.59 -3.59
C VAL A 23 -2.39 10.15 -4.13
N PRO A 24 -2.45 11.37 -4.71
CA PRO A 24 -3.72 11.92 -5.20
C PRO A 24 -4.31 11.08 -6.35
N ARG A 25 -3.45 10.53 -7.23
CA ARG A 25 -3.89 9.67 -8.34
C ARG A 25 -4.48 8.36 -7.84
N LEU A 26 -3.79 7.67 -6.94
CA LEU A 26 -4.25 6.40 -6.39
C LEU A 26 -5.48 6.60 -5.50
N ALA A 27 -5.56 7.68 -4.72
CA ALA A 27 -6.75 8.00 -3.93
C ALA A 27 -7.98 8.19 -4.82
N THR A 28 -7.84 8.91 -5.94
CA THR A 28 -8.92 9.08 -6.93
C THR A 28 -9.35 7.72 -7.50
N LEU A 29 -8.39 6.93 -8.00
CA LEU A 29 -8.68 5.63 -8.61
C LEU A 29 -9.36 4.66 -7.63
N VAL A 30 -8.91 4.62 -6.38
CA VAL A 30 -9.50 3.78 -5.33
C VAL A 30 -10.89 4.27 -4.94
N GLY A 31 -11.07 5.59 -4.79
CA GLY A 31 -12.35 6.19 -4.42
C GLY A 31 -13.44 6.00 -5.48
N GLU A 32 -13.07 5.81 -6.74
CA GLU A 32 -14.01 5.48 -7.83
C GLU A 32 -14.42 4.00 -7.86
N ARG A 33 -13.80 3.12 -7.06
CA ARG A 33 -14.17 1.69 -7.01
C ARG A 33 -15.31 1.45 -6.04
N SER A 34 -16.20 0.53 -6.41
CA SER A 34 -17.27 0.09 -5.52
C SER A 34 -16.76 -0.92 -4.49
N ALA A 35 -17.54 -1.10 -3.42
CA ALA A 35 -17.27 -2.08 -2.38
C ALA A 35 -17.05 -3.49 -2.97
N GLY A 36 -16.16 -4.26 -2.36
CA GLY A 36 -15.74 -5.59 -2.82
C GLY A 36 -14.64 -5.61 -3.90
N HIS A 37 -14.26 -4.47 -4.48
CA HIS A 37 -13.16 -4.42 -5.45
C HIS A 37 -11.80 -4.62 -4.80
N CYS A 38 -10.96 -5.45 -5.43
CA CYS A 38 -9.57 -5.65 -5.03
C CYS A 38 -8.62 -5.16 -6.13
N MET A 39 -7.62 -4.38 -5.75
CA MET A 39 -6.60 -3.81 -6.62
C MET A 39 -5.23 -4.17 -6.08
N ARG A 40 -4.26 -4.39 -6.97
CA ARG A 40 -2.87 -4.65 -6.62
C ARG A 40 -1.92 -3.71 -7.34
N VAL A 41 -0.84 -3.32 -6.67
CA VAL A 41 0.29 -2.59 -7.23
C VAL A 41 1.54 -3.44 -7.03
N THR A 42 2.17 -3.89 -8.11
CA THR A 42 3.30 -4.85 -8.08
C THR A 42 4.66 -4.21 -8.31
N GLU A 43 4.70 -3.00 -8.88
CA GLU A 43 5.93 -2.37 -9.37
C GLU A 43 6.57 -1.39 -8.38
N VAL A 44 6.14 -1.41 -7.11
CA VAL A 44 6.58 -0.45 -6.09
C VAL A 44 7.26 -1.19 -4.94
N GLU A 45 8.53 -0.86 -4.69
CA GLU A 45 9.28 -1.39 -3.56
C GLU A 45 8.72 -0.97 -2.20
N ALA A 46 9.02 -1.73 -1.15
CA ALA A 46 8.49 -1.51 0.21
C ALA A 46 8.79 -0.10 0.75
N HIS A 47 9.98 0.44 0.45
CA HIS A 47 10.43 1.76 0.91
C HIS A 47 9.64 2.95 0.32
N LEU A 48 8.96 2.75 -0.80
CA LEU A 48 8.01 3.72 -1.38
C LEU A 48 6.56 3.31 -1.06
N ALA A 49 6.24 2.02 -1.07
CA ALA A 49 4.90 1.52 -0.80
C ALA A 49 4.42 1.85 0.62
N ALA A 50 5.27 1.71 1.65
CA ALA A 50 4.85 1.92 3.03
C ALA A 50 4.37 3.38 3.30
N PRO A 51 5.12 4.42 2.92
CA PRO A 51 4.61 5.80 2.98
C PRO A 51 3.32 6.03 2.19
N LEU A 52 3.20 5.45 0.98
CA LEU A 52 1.97 5.53 0.18
C LEU A 52 0.78 4.93 0.92
N VAL A 53 0.93 3.75 1.54
CA VAL A 53 -0.13 3.13 2.35
C VAL A 53 -0.58 4.07 3.47
N ARG A 54 0.35 4.65 4.23
CA ARG A 54 0.01 5.57 5.33
C ARG A 54 -0.76 6.79 4.83
N ARG A 55 -0.28 7.43 3.77
CA ARG A 55 -0.93 8.62 3.18
C ARG A 55 -2.31 8.28 2.59
N LEU A 56 -2.43 7.14 1.91
CA LEU A 56 -3.70 6.69 1.33
C LEU A 56 -4.73 6.32 2.40
N ARG A 57 -4.32 5.67 3.50
CA ARG A 57 -5.20 5.44 4.66
C ARG A 57 -5.73 6.76 5.23
N GLY A 58 -4.87 7.78 5.32
CA GLY A 58 -5.29 9.12 5.75
C GLY A 58 -6.27 9.80 4.76
N ALA A 59 -6.02 9.67 3.47
CA ALA A 59 -6.83 10.30 2.42
C ALA A 59 -8.19 9.62 2.19
N LEU A 60 -8.24 8.29 2.26
CA LEU A 60 -9.44 7.50 1.98
C LEU A 60 -10.27 7.19 3.25
N GLY A 61 -9.64 7.31 4.43
CA GLY A 61 -10.28 6.99 5.70
C GLY A 61 -10.72 5.52 5.80
N PRO A 62 -11.75 5.20 6.59
CA PRO A 62 -12.21 3.83 6.80
C PRO A 62 -12.98 3.26 5.60
N ALA A 63 -13.25 4.06 4.57
CA ALA A 63 -14.01 3.65 3.40
C ALA A 63 -13.22 2.72 2.45
N ALA A 64 -11.91 2.62 2.60
CA ALA A 64 -11.06 1.72 1.82
C ALA A 64 -10.02 1.04 2.73
N THR A 65 -9.68 -0.20 2.40
CA THR A 65 -8.56 -0.90 3.05
C THR A 65 -7.32 -0.76 2.18
N VAL A 66 -6.22 -0.27 2.75
CA VAL A 66 -4.93 -0.17 2.05
C VAL A 66 -3.86 -0.85 2.87
N CYS A 67 -3.06 -1.73 2.27
CA CYS A 67 -2.02 -2.48 2.97
C CYS A 67 -0.81 -2.80 2.09
N LEU A 68 0.29 -3.17 2.75
CA LEU A 68 1.50 -3.69 2.15
C LEU A 68 1.57 -5.20 2.38
N LEU A 69 1.79 -6.00 1.34
CA LEU A 69 2.02 -7.43 1.50
C LEU A 69 3.46 -7.67 1.95
N GLY A 70 3.62 -8.48 3.00
CA GLY A 70 4.93 -8.91 3.49
C GLY A 70 4.84 -10.28 4.16
N THR A 71 5.92 -10.66 4.83
CA THR A 71 6.05 -11.92 5.56
C THR A 71 5.64 -11.77 7.03
N ALA A 72 5.57 -12.89 7.76
CA ALA A 72 5.35 -12.84 9.21
C ALA A 72 6.49 -12.15 9.97
N GLU A 73 7.73 -12.21 9.44
CA GLU A 73 8.88 -11.54 10.04
C GLU A 73 8.74 -10.01 9.96
N ASP A 74 8.16 -9.50 8.87
CA ASP A 74 7.92 -8.08 8.64
C ASP A 74 6.87 -7.49 9.60
N LEU A 75 6.12 -8.32 10.33
CA LEU A 75 5.19 -7.89 11.37
C LEU A 75 5.85 -7.61 12.72
N ASN A 76 7.13 -7.96 12.90
CA ASN A 76 7.84 -7.65 14.13
C ASN A 76 7.88 -6.13 14.34
N PRO A 77 7.52 -5.59 15.52
CA PRO A 77 7.56 -4.15 15.83
C PRO A 77 8.90 -3.46 15.52
N ASP A 78 10.01 -4.19 15.55
CA ASP A 78 11.35 -3.68 15.22
C ASP A 78 11.55 -3.46 13.71
N ARG A 79 10.63 -3.96 12.86
CA ARG A 79 10.67 -3.78 11.41
C ARG A 79 10.05 -2.44 11.00
N PRO A 80 10.62 -1.76 9.99
CA PRO A 80 10.27 -0.37 9.66
C PRO A 80 8.84 -0.18 9.13
N PHE A 81 8.18 -1.25 8.67
CA PHE A 81 6.88 -1.19 7.99
C PHE A 81 5.80 -2.07 8.65
N HIS A 82 6.04 -2.59 9.86
CA HIS A 82 5.14 -3.53 10.52
C HIS A 82 3.70 -3.01 10.68
N ASP A 83 3.52 -1.69 10.80
CA ASP A 83 2.24 -1.00 10.98
C ASP A 83 1.35 -0.99 9.71
N VAL A 84 1.95 -1.20 8.54
CA VAL A 84 1.26 -1.23 7.25
C VAL A 84 1.24 -2.62 6.61
N THR A 85 2.09 -3.52 7.10
CA THR A 85 2.26 -4.86 6.56
C THR A 85 1.12 -5.81 6.96
N VAL A 86 0.72 -6.65 6.02
CA VAL A 86 -0.14 -7.81 6.24
C VAL A 86 0.50 -9.04 5.60
N THR A 87 0.22 -10.22 6.17
CA THR A 87 0.59 -11.50 5.56
C THR A 87 -0.37 -11.90 4.46
N SER A 88 0.01 -12.89 3.64
CA SER A 88 -0.87 -13.49 2.63
C SER A 88 -2.17 -14.03 3.25
N THR A 89 -2.08 -14.74 4.38
CA THR A 89 -3.26 -15.25 5.10
C THR A 89 -4.17 -14.10 5.54
N LYS A 90 -3.60 -13.03 6.09
CA LYS A 90 -4.39 -11.87 6.51
C LYS A 90 -5.03 -11.15 5.31
N LEU A 91 -4.34 -11.10 4.18
CA LEU A 91 -4.87 -10.53 2.95
C LEU A 91 -6.06 -11.32 2.41
N VAL A 92 -6.01 -12.66 2.48
CA VAL A 92 -7.15 -13.54 2.12
C VAL A 92 -8.34 -13.26 3.03
N GLU A 93 -8.14 -13.15 4.35
CA GLU A 93 -9.21 -12.76 5.28
C GLU A 93 -9.81 -11.41 4.90
N LEU A 94 -8.98 -10.40 4.64
CA LEU A 94 -9.43 -9.04 4.28
C LEU A 94 -10.27 -9.04 3.00
N ARG A 95 -9.86 -9.81 1.99
CA ARG A 95 -10.62 -9.99 0.74
C ARG A 95 -11.96 -10.69 0.98
N ASN A 96 -11.99 -11.69 1.86
CA ASN A 96 -13.16 -12.54 2.09
C ASN A 96 -14.12 -12.03 3.18
N ARG A 97 -13.79 -10.94 3.91
CA ARG A 97 -14.69 -10.33 4.94
C ARG A 97 -16.10 -10.03 4.43
N THR A 98 -16.26 -9.94 3.11
CA THR A 98 -17.50 -9.79 2.36
C THR A 98 -18.58 -10.84 2.67
N GLU A 99 -18.21 -12.04 3.15
CA GLU A 99 -19.17 -13.16 3.27
C GLU A 99 -19.94 -13.21 4.61
N GLY A 100 -19.56 -12.42 5.63
CA GLY A 100 -20.08 -12.59 7.00
C GLY A 100 -21.17 -11.62 7.48
N GLU A 101 -21.21 -10.37 7.00
CA GLU A 101 -21.95 -9.30 7.69
C GLU A 101 -22.94 -8.50 6.81
N GLY A 102 -23.21 -8.93 5.58
CA GLY A 102 -24.21 -8.29 4.70
C GLY A 102 -23.85 -6.88 4.19
N VAL A 103 -22.77 -6.28 4.68
CA VAL A 103 -22.16 -5.05 4.16
C VAL A 103 -20.89 -5.42 3.40
N LEU A 104 -20.83 -5.08 2.12
CA LEU A 104 -19.62 -5.27 1.32
C LEU A 104 -18.50 -4.38 1.90
N PRO A 105 -17.31 -4.93 2.22
CA PRO A 105 -16.19 -4.12 2.65
C PRO A 105 -15.81 -3.15 1.54
N GLY A 106 -15.36 -1.96 1.93
CA GLY A 106 -14.83 -0.97 0.99
C GLY A 106 -13.70 -1.53 0.12
N PRO A 107 -13.33 -0.86 -0.99
CA PRO A 107 -12.30 -1.34 -1.89
C PRO A 107 -10.99 -1.64 -1.14
N LEU A 108 -10.33 -2.72 -1.55
CA LEU A 108 -9.05 -3.18 -1.03
C LEU A 108 -7.94 -2.85 -2.05
N LEU A 109 -6.95 -2.09 -1.62
CA LEU A 109 -5.71 -1.85 -2.37
C LEU A 109 -4.54 -2.50 -1.63
N VAL A 110 -3.83 -3.41 -2.30
CA VAL A 110 -2.62 -4.03 -1.77
C VAL A 110 -1.40 -3.66 -2.60
N PHE A 111 -0.33 -3.23 -1.93
CA PHE A 111 0.99 -3.13 -2.53
C PHE A 111 1.72 -4.46 -2.36
N VAL A 112 2.27 -4.99 -3.44
CA VAL A 112 3.02 -6.25 -3.48
C VAL A 112 4.42 -5.92 -3.98
N PRO A 113 5.41 -5.75 -3.10
CA PRO A 113 6.76 -5.41 -3.53
C PRO A 113 7.33 -6.44 -4.50
N PRO A 114 8.14 -6.03 -5.47
CA PRO A 114 8.86 -6.94 -6.35
C PRO A 114 9.63 -8.00 -5.56
N GLY A 115 9.61 -9.24 -6.02
CA GLY A 115 10.28 -10.35 -5.33
C GLY A 115 9.50 -10.92 -4.14
N THR A 116 8.32 -10.37 -3.80
CA THR A 116 7.43 -11.00 -2.83
C THR A 116 6.92 -12.32 -3.40
N ARG A 117 7.46 -13.44 -2.93
CA ARG A 117 6.93 -14.76 -3.26
C ARG A 117 5.61 -14.96 -2.52
N VAL A 118 4.51 -14.74 -3.22
CA VAL A 118 3.19 -15.16 -2.76
C VAL A 118 3.13 -16.67 -2.95
N SER A 119 2.94 -17.42 -1.87
CA SER A 119 2.87 -18.90 -1.88
C SER A 119 1.61 -19.46 -2.57
N ALA A 120 1.11 -18.81 -3.62
CA ALA A 120 -0.14 -19.16 -4.31
C ALA A 120 0.02 -19.25 -5.84
N GLU A 121 1.13 -19.84 -6.30
CA GLU A 121 1.29 -20.33 -7.67
C GLU A 121 2.00 -21.71 -7.61
N ASP A 122 1.29 -22.72 -7.10
CA ASP A 122 1.46 -24.16 -7.46
C ASP A 122 0.54 -25.01 -6.56
N SER A 123 -0.72 -25.18 -6.97
CA SER A 123 -1.57 -26.38 -6.81
C SER A 123 -2.97 -26.13 -7.38
#